data_AF-A0A4Q7L132-F1
#
_entry.id   AF-A0A4Q7L132-F1
#
_cell.length_a   1.000
_cell.length_b   1.000
_cell.length_c   1.000
_cell.angle_alpha   90.00
_cell.angle_beta   90.00
_cell.angle_gamma   90.00
#
_symmetry.space_group_name_H-M   'P 1'
#
loop_
_entity.id
_entity.type
_entity.pdbx_description
1 polymer ?
#
loop_
_entity_poly.entity_id
_entity_poly.type
_entity_poly.pdbx_seq_one_letter_code
_entity_poly.pdbx_strand_id
1 'polypeptide(L)' 'MFTHNGIAVSAWVSLDSSCSIKQHVFADALEIEFGSGVDSLGLSVSEDMVEKLATAFQEASTRFRDHADHENVA' A
#
# COMPACT_ATOMS: atom_id res chain seq x y z
N MET A 1 9.75 6.71 19.86
CA MET A 1 8.85 7.84 19.53
C MET A 1 7.46 7.26 19.39
N PHE A 2 6.58 7.50 20.37
CA PHE A 2 5.19 7.02 20.42
C PHE A 2 4.27 8.23 20.50
N THR A 3 3.18 8.26 19.73
CA THR A 3 2.10 9.24 19.88
C THR A 3 0.80 8.53 20.23
N HIS A 4 0.18 8.96 21.34
CA HIS A 4 -1.23 8.70 21.64
C HIS A 4 -2.08 9.19 20.45
N ASN A 5 -3.01 8.37 19.96
CA ASN A 5 -3.80 8.50 18.71
C ASN A 5 -3.21 7.84 17.44
N GLY A 6 -2.41 6.79 17.62
CA GLY A 6 -2.65 5.53 16.92
C GLY A 6 -2.19 5.36 15.46
N ILE A 7 -1.72 6.41 14.76
CA ILE A 7 -0.91 6.22 13.54
C ILE A 7 0.16 7.30 13.48
N ALA A 8 1.30 7.04 14.11
CA ALA A 8 2.59 7.46 13.55
C ALA A 8 3.18 6.16 12.97
N VAL A 9 3.73 6.11 11.77
CA VAL A 9 4.84 6.90 11.28
C VAL A 9 4.85 6.73 9.76
N SER A 10 5.30 7.76 9.05
CA SER A 10 5.74 7.75 7.66
C SER A 10 6.82 6.68 7.39
N ALA A 11 6.45 5.41 7.45
CA ALA A 11 7.30 4.30 7.06
C ALA A 11 7.23 4.21 5.55
N TRP A 12 8.27 4.74 4.89
CA TRP A 12 8.50 4.47 3.49
C TRP A 12 9.03 3.05 3.38
N VAL A 13 8.15 2.11 3.03
CA VAL A 13 8.56 0.75 2.70
C VAL A 13 8.84 0.71 1.20
N SER A 14 10.10 0.49 0.84
CA SER A 14 10.47 0.14 -0.53
C SER A 14 10.29 -1.36 -0.67
N LEU A 15 9.28 -1.76 -1.45
CA LEU A 15 9.05 -3.16 -1.79
C LEU A 15 9.93 -3.48 -3.00
N ASP A 16 10.90 -4.37 -2.81
CA ASP A 16 11.62 -4.97 -3.93
C ASP A 16 10.86 -6.19 -4.47
N SER A 17 11.36 -6.80 -5.55
CA SER A 17 10.74 -7.97 -6.19
C SER A 17 10.72 -9.23 -5.32
N SER A 18 11.43 -9.24 -4.18
CA SER A 18 11.44 -10.35 -3.23
C SER A 18 10.39 -10.22 -2.12
N CYS A 19 9.80 -9.03 -1.98
CA CYS A 19 8.72 -8.77 -1.04
C CYS A 19 7.41 -9.39 -1.53
N SER A 20 6.77 -10.18 -0.68
CA SER A 20 5.43 -10.70 -0.93
C SER A 20 4.37 -9.72 -0.42
N ILE A 21 3.26 -9.62 -1.16
CA ILE A 21 2.04 -8.92 -0.74
C ILE A 21 0.98 -9.99 -0.52
N LYS A 22 0.46 -10.11 0.71
CA LYS A 22 -0.63 -11.04 1.04
C LYS A 22 -1.83 -10.26 1.56
N GLN A 23 -3.01 -10.74 1.22
CA GLN A 23 -4.26 -10.17 1.70
C GLN A 23 -5.02 -11.19 2.56
N HIS A 24 -5.56 -10.74 3.68
CA HIS A 24 -6.42 -11.50 4.57
C HIS A 24 -7.71 -10.72 4.81
N VAL A 25 -8.85 -11.32 4.46
CA VAL A 25 -10.17 -10.69 4.60
C VAL A 25 -10.85 -11.28 5.83
N PHE A 26 -11.24 -10.41 6.75
CA PHE A 26 -12.03 -10.72 7.94
C PHE A 26 -13.43 -10.12 7.81
N ALA A 27 -14.28 -10.32 8.82
CA ALA A 27 -15.67 -9.87 8.77
C ALA A 27 -15.82 -8.34 8.67
N ASP A 28 -14.90 -7.59 9.26
CA ASP A 28 -14.95 -6.13 9.40
C ASP A 28 -13.65 -5.41 8.98
N ALA A 29 -12.64 -6.16 8.54
CA ALA A 29 -11.33 -5.63 8.20
C ALA A 29 -10.66 -6.39 7.04
N LEU A 30 -9.84 -5.67 6.29
CA LEU A 30 -8.84 -6.20 5.37
C LEU A 30 -7.46 -5.99 5.98
N GLU A 31 -6.69 -7.07 6.11
CA GLU A 31 -5.27 -6.99 6.46
C GLU A 31 -4.42 -7.23 5.21
N ILE A 32 -3.46 -6.33 4.99
CA ILE A 32 -2.46 -6.42 3.92
C ILE A 32 -1.10 -6.57 4.58
N GLU A 33 -0.46 -7.70 4.35
CA GLU A 33 0.91 -7.97 4.80
C GLU A 33 1.89 -7.67 3.68
N PHE A 34 2.87 -6.81 3.97
CA PHE A 34 4.00 -6.49 3.12
C PHE A 34 5.26 -7.02 3.77
N GLY A 35 5.91 -8.02 3.18
CA GLY A 35 7.06 -8.59 3.87
C GLY A 35 7.84 -9.65 3.10
N SER A 36 9.02 -9.92 3.62
CA SER A 36 9.86 -11.04 3.22
C SER A 36 9.79 -12.14 4.29
N GLY A 37 10.43 -13.30 4.05
CA GLY A 37 10.46 -14.39 5.03
C GLY A 37 11.12 -14.05 6.37
N VAL A 38 11.75 -12.88 6.51
CA VAL A 38 12.46 -12.44 7.73
C VAL A 38 11.80 -11.28 8.47
N ASP A 39 10.97 -10.47 7.80
CA ASP A 39 10.26 -9.36 8.42
C ASP A 39 9.04 -8.95 7.58
N SER A 40 7.99 -8.47 8.25
CA SER A 40 6.72 -8.10 7.62
C SER A 40 6.05 -6.92 8.32
N LEU A 41 5.54 -5.99 7.52
CA LEU A 41 4.65 -4.92 7.93
C LEU A 41 3.20 -5.31 7.62
N GLY A 42 2.34 -5.31 8.64
CA GLY A 42 0.89 -5.49 8.47
C GLY A 42 0.17 -4.14 8.45
N LEU A 43 -0.76 -3.98 7.52
CA LEU A 43 -1.70 -2.87 7.46
C LEU A 43 -3.13 -3.43 7.59
N SER A 44 -3.84 -3.06 8.66
CA SER A 44 -5.26 -3.40 8.84
C SER A 44 -6.12 -2.19 8.49
N VAL A 45 -7.12 -2.38 7.63
CA VAL A 45 -8.02 -1.32 7.16
C VAL A 45 -9.48 -1.78 7.22
N SER A 46 -10.39 -0.84 7.49
CA SER A 46 -11.83 -1.08 7.40
C SER A 46 -12.31 -1.12 5.94
N GLU A 47 -13.52 -1.64 5.71
CA GLU A 47 -14.15 -1.70 4.39
C GLU A 47 -14.18 -0.33 3.67
N ASP A 48 -14.62 0.74 4.34
CA ASP A 48 -14.62 2.11 3.80
C ASP A 48 -13.21 2.60 3.39
N MET A 49 -12.18 2.17 4.12
CA MET A 49 -10.79 2.52 3.79
C MET A 49 -10.28 1.72 2.58
N VAL A 50 -10.80 0.52 2.31
CA VAL A 50 -10.46 -0.27 1.11
C VAL A 50 -10.90 0.47 -0.15
N GLU A 51 -12.12 1.00 -0.19
CA GLU A 51 -12.63 1.74 -1.35
C GLU A 51 -11.79 2.99 -1.65
N LYS A 52 -11.39 3.71 -0.60
CA LYS A 52 -10.52 4.89 -0.70
C LYS A 52 -9.13 4.53 -1.22
N LEU A 53 -8.55 3.42 -0.74
CA LEU A 53 -7.27 2.94 -1.22
C LEU A 53 -7.33 2.51 -2.69
N ALA A 54 -8.38 1.79 -3.10
CA ALA A 54 -8.56 1.37 -4.49
C ALA A 54 -8.59 2.57 -5.44
N THR A 55 -9.33 3.62 -5.07
CA THR A 55 -9.40 4.87 -5.83
C THR A 55 -8.03 5.53 -5.94
N ALA A 56 -7.32 5.68 -4.82
CA ALA A 56 -5.99 6.29 -4.79
C ALA A 56 -4.95 5.51 -5.62
N PHE A 57 -4.97 4.17 -5.57
CA PHE A 57 -4.08 3.33 -6.37
C PHE A 57 -4.39 3.43 -7.87
N GLN A 58 -5.65 3.54 -8.25
CA GLN A 58 -6.04 3.70 -9.65
C GLN A 58 -5.61 5.06 -10.22
N GLU A 59 -5.72 6.12 -9.44
CA GLU A 59 -5.19 7.44 -9.81
C GLU A 59 -3.67 7.41 -9.97
N ALA A 60 -2.95 6.78 -9.02
CA ALA A 60 -1.50 6.65 -9.08
C ALA A 60 -1.04 5.84 -10.31
N SER A 61 -1.72 4.72 -10.60
CA SER A 61 -1.44 3.87 -11.77
C SER A 61 -1.63 4.61 -13.09
N THR A 62 -2.69 5.41 -13.19
CA THR A 62 -2.93 6.28 -14.37
C THR A 62 -1.78 7.26 -14.55
N ARG A 63 -1.37 7.96 -13.48
CA ARG A 63 -0.25 8.91 -13.55
C ARG A 63 1.08 8.25 -13.94
N PHE A 64 1.37 7.04 -13.46
CA PHE A 64 2.58 6.31 -13.87
C PHE A 64 2.59 6.00 -15.37
N ARG A 65 1.44 5.64 -15.95
CA ARG A 65 1.31 5.37 -17.39
C ARG A 65 1.49 6.65 -18.20
N ASP A 66 0.84 7.74 -17.79
CA ASP A 66 0.98 9.04 -18.46
C ASP A 66 2.45 9.49 -18.45
N HIS A 67 3.17 9.30 -17.33
CA HIS A 67 4.60 9.60 -17.27
C HIS A 67 5.47 8.72 -18.19
N ALA A 68 5.14 7.44 -18.33
CA ALA A 68 5.85 6.53 -19.23
C ALA A 68 5.63 6.89 -20.71
N ASP A 69 4.44 7.35 -21.08
CA ASP A 69 4.13 7.79 -22.45
C ASP A 69 4.80 9.12 -22.80
N HIS A 70 5.00 10.01 -21.82
CA HIS A 70 5.70 11.29 -22.02
C HIS A 70 7.23 11.16 -22.14
N GLU A 71 7.87 10.13 -21.55
CA GLU A 71 9.30 9.84 -21.76
C GLU A 71 9.61 9.23 -23.13
N ASN A 72 8.63 8.64 -23.82
CA ASN A 72 8.82 7.94 -25.10
C ASN A 72 8.61 8.84 -26.34
N VAL A 73 8.36 10.14 -26.14
CA VAL A 73 8.10 11.14 -27.20
C VAL A 73 9.20 12.22 -27.26
N ALA A 74 10.20 12.16 -26.39
CA ALA A 74 11.39 13.05 -26.38
C ALA A 74 12.61 12.36 -27.02
#